data_AF-A0A843H6K5-F1
#
_entry.id   AF-A0A843H6K5-F1
#
_cell.length_a   1.000
_cell.length_b   1.000
_cell.length_c   1.000
_cell.angle_alpha   90.00
_cell.angle_beta   90.00
_cell.angle_gamma   90.00
#
_symmetry.space_group_name_H-M   'P 1'
#
loop_
_entity.id
_entity.type
_entity.pdbx_description
1 polymer ?
#
loop_
_entity_poly.entity_id
_entity_poly.type
_entity_poly.pdbx_seq_one_letter_code
_entity_poly.pdbx_strand_id
1 'polypeptide(L)'
;MDRIVREKLRQGIAIALKQFPFLNLYHQKSGIYLWERWDENGKYCWYVGKAKNIIWRTAQHIIDGKSHLDLSIKNHKIYDKDKNTGGWRFMVLETCDESLLDHNEQMYIK
;
A
#
# COMPACT_ATOMS: atom_id res chain seq x y z
N MET A 1 -20.52 0.01 7.75
CA MET A 1 -19.27 -0.49 8.39
C MET A 1 -19.43 -0.49 9.90
N ASP A 2 -19.33 -1.68 10.51
CA ASP A 2 -19.47 -1.91 11.95
C ASP A 2 -18.35 -1.22 12.76
N ARG A 3 -18.62 -0.90 14.03
CA ARG A 3 -17.73 -0.17 14.96
C ARG A 3 -16.36 -0.85 15.08
N ILE A 4 -16.33 -2.18 15.16
CA ILE A 4 -15.07 -2.94 15.29
C ILE A 4 -14.18 -2.74 14.05
N VAL A 5 -14.79 -2.75 12.86
CA VAL A 5 -14.06 -2.56 11.60
C VAL A 5 -13.51 -1.14 11.50
N ARG A 6 -14.28 -0.13 11.92
CA ARG A 6 -13.83 1.27 11.95
C ARG A 6 -12.62 1.46 12.87
N GLU A 7 -12.65 0.81 14.03
CA GLU A 7 -11.56 0.93 15.02
C GLU A 7 -10.27 0.27 14.52
N LYS A 8 -10.37 -0.92 13.92
CA LYS A 8 -9.24 -1.57 13.26
C LYS A 8 -8.67 -0.71 12.14
N LEU A 9 -9.51 -0.12 11.30
CA LEU A 9 -9.07 0.76 10.22
C LEU A 9 -8.33 1.99 10.76
N ARG A 10 -8.82 2.62 11.83
CA ARG A 10 -8.12 3.75 12.48
C ARG A 10 -6.74 3.37 12.99
N GLN A 11 -6.62 2.21 13.64
CA GLN A 11 -5.33 1.67 14.07
C GLN A 11 -4.40 1.42 12.86
N GLY A 12 -4.94 0.84 11.79
CA GLY A 12 -4.19 0.61 10.55
C GLY A 12 -3.70 1.91 9.90
N ILE A 13 -4.51 2.96 9.90
CA ILE A 13 -4.10 4.28 9.41
C ILE A 13 -2.95 4.83 10.25
N ALA A 14 -3.03 4.75 11.58
CA ALA A 14 -1.94 5.20 12.45
C ALA A 14 -0.63 4.45 12.18
N ILE A 15 -0.70 3.12 11.97
CA ILE A 15 0.46 2.30 11.61
C ILE A 15 1.00 2.69 10.24
N ALA A 16 0.13 2.85 9.25
CA ALA A 16 0.51 3.23 7.89
C ALA A 16 1.23 4.58 7.87
N LEU A 17 0.72 5.59 8.57
CA LEU A 17 1.33 6.91 8.65
C LEU A 17 2.64 6.91 9.44
N LYS A 18 2.78 6.06 10.46
CA LYS A 18 4.05 5.88 11.16
C LYS A 18 5.10 5.25 10.26
N GLN A 19 4.72 4.26 9.45
CA GLN A 19 5.61 3.54 8.56
C GLN A 19 5.96 4.36 7.31
N PHE A 20 4.99 5.12 6.79
CA PHE A 20 5.10 5.92 5.58
C PHE A 20 4.62 7.36 5.86
N PRO A 21 5.42 8.20 6.54
CA PRO A 21 5.00 9.56 6.93
C PRO A 21 4.60 10.45 5.77
N PHE A 22 5.18 10.22 4.58
CA PHE A 22 4.86 10.95 3.35
C PHE A 22 3.40 10.78 2.91
N LEU A 23 2.70 9.73 3.38
CA LEU A 23 1.28 9.51 3.11
C LEU A 23 0.38 10.65 3.57
N ASN A 24 0.82 11.47 4.54
CA ASN A 24 0.07 12.65 4.98
C ASN A 24 -0.19 13.65 3.84
N LEU A 25 0.65 13.67 2.79
CA LEU A 25 0.44 14.53 1.61
C LEU A 25 -0.77 14.10 0.76
N TYR A 26 -1.26 12.87 0.95
CA TYR A 26 -2.32 12.25 0.15
C TYR A 26 -3.63 12.08 0.94
N HIS A 27 -3.86 12.95 1.93
CA HIS A 27 -5.07 12.92 2.74
C HIS A 27 -6.33 13.03 1.86
N GLN A 28 -7.20 12.01 1.94
CA GLN A 28 -8.43 11.89 1.14
C GLN A 28 -8.20 11.91 -0.38
N LYS A 29 -7.00 11.55 -0.85
CA LYS A 29 -6.71 11.45 -2.28
C LYS A 29 -6.94 10.03 -2.80
N SER A 30 -7.60 9.95 -3.94
CA SER A 30 -7.60 8.79 -4.82
C SER A 30 -6.35 8.78 -5.69
N GLY A 31 -5.96 7.60 -6.17
CA GLY A 31 -4.84 7.46 -7.09
C GLY A 31 -4.33 6.03 -7.24
N ILE A 32 -3.16 5.94 -7.87
CA ILE A 32 -2.45 4.70 -8.18
C ILE A 32 -1.22 4.59 -7.28
N TYR A 33 -0.96 3.39 -6.75
CA TYR A 33 0.18 3.11 -5.89
C TYR A 33 0.92 1.85 -6.36
N LEU A 34 2.16 1.75 -5.90
CA LEU A 34 3.07 0.64 -6.16
C LEU A 34 3.60 0.08 -4.85
N TRP A 35 3.53 -1.23 -4.73
CA TRP A 35 4.34 -2.01 -3.82
C TRP A 35 5.44 -2.69 -4.62
N GLU A 36 6.68 -2.55 -4.18
CA GLU A 36 7.83 -3.19 -4.83
C GLU A 36 8.77 -3.80 -3.79
N ARG A 37 9.46 -4.88 -4.17
CA ARG A 37 10.56 -5.45 -3.38
C ARG A 37 11.50 -6.26 -4.25
N TRP A 38 12.68 -6.52 -3.70
CA TRP A 38 13.61 -7.52 -4.20
C TRP A 38 13.61 -8.69 -3.23
N ASP A 39 13.50 -9.92 -3.75
CA ASP A 39 13.66 -11.10 -2.90
C ASP A 39 15.13 -11.42 -2.60
N GLU A 40 15.34 -12.39 -1.73
CA GLU A 40 16.67 -12.82 -1.28
C GLU A 40 17.55 -13.33 -2.44
N ASN A 41 16.94 -13.74 -3.55
CA ASN A 41 17.61 -14.20 -4.76
C ASN A 41 17.78 -13.10 -5.81
N GLY A 42 17.45 -11.84 -5.48
CA GLY A 42 17.52 -10.71 -6.41
C GLY A 42 16.40 -10.69 -7.46
N LYS A 43 15.30 -11.42 -7.25
CA LYS A 43 14.12 -11.31 -8.11
C LYS A 43 13.30 -10.08 -7.72
N TYR A 44 12.99 -9.26 -8.72
CA TYR A 44 12.10 -8.12 -8.55
C TYR A 44 10.63 -8.55 -8.54
N CYS A 45 9.89 -8.12 -7.52
CA CYS A 45 8.46 -8.35 -7.36
C CYS A 45 7.76 -7.01 -7.17
N TRP A 46 6.65 -6.82 -7.87
CA TRP A 46 5.87 -5.60 -7.81
C TRP A 46 4.37 -5.86 -7.84
N TYR A 47 3.62 -4.91 -7.33
CA TYR A 47 2.16 -4.86 -7.39
C TYR A 47 1.72 -3.42 -7.57
N VAL A 48 0.96 -3.16 -8.63
CA VAL A 48 0.29 -1.89 -8.84
C VAL A 48 -1.18 -2.05 -8.47
N GLY A 49 -1.73 -1.05 -7.79
CA GLY A 49 -3.16 -1.00 -7.52
C GLY A 49 -3.70 0.42 -7.47
N LYS A 50 -5.01 0.53 -7.63
CA LYS A 50 -5.77 1.77 -7.46
C LYS A 50 -6.49 1.87 -6.12
N ALA A 51 -6.70 3.11 -5.66
CA ALA A 51 -7.45 3.39 -4.45
C ALA A 51 -8.31 4.66 -4.59
N LYS A 52 -9.54 4.60 -4.05
CA LYS A 52 -10.38 5.78 -3.81
C LYS A 52 -9.86 6.65 -2.65
N ASN A 53 -9.20 6.01 -1.70
CA ASN A 53 -8.45 6.68 -0.64
C ASN A 53 -7.17 5.88 -0.40
N ILE A 54 -6.03 6.45 -0.81
CA ILE A 54 -4.73 5.79 -0.76
C ILE A 54 -4.39 5.37 0.67
N ILE A 55 -4.51 6.28 1.64
CA ILE A 55 -4.15 6.01 3.04
C ILE A 55 -4.97 4.85 3.59
N TRP A 56 -6.29 4.83 3.31
CA TRP A 56 -7.16 3.76 3.78
C TRP A 56 -6.84 2.43 3.13
N ARG A 57 -6.52 2.41 1.83
CA ARG A 57 -6.14 1.19 1.13
C ARG A 57 -4.81 0.65 1.66
N THR A 58 -3.82 1.50 1.86
CA THR A 58 -2.54 1.12 2.48
C THR A 58 -2.74 0.58 3.89
N ALA A 59 -3.58 1.23 4.70
CA ALA A 59 -3.93 0.76 6.04
C ALA A 59 -4.57 -0.64 5.99
N GLN A 60 -5.49 -0.87 5.04
CA GLN A 60 -6.10 -2.18 4.82
C GLN A 60 -5.05 -3.24 4.48
N HIS A 61 -4.11 -2.99 3.56
CA HIS A 61 -3.04 -3.95 3.27
C HIS A 61 -2.17 -4.31 4.49
N ILE A 62 -2.04 -3.40 5.46
CA ILE A 62 -1.24 -3.62 6.67
C ILE A 62 -2.01 -4.43 7.73
N ILE A 63 -3.32 -4.18 7.88
CA ILE A 63 -4.13 -4.80 8.95
C ILE A 63 -4.94 -6.00 8.49
N ASP A 64 -5.30 -6.04 7.21
CA ASP A 64 -5.99 -7.15 6.58
C ASP A 64 -4.94 -8.14 6.06
N GLY A 65 -5.32 -9.41 5.99
CA GLY A 65 -4.44 -10.52 5.58
C GLY A 65 -5.12 -11.43 4.59
N LYS A 66 -5.93 -10.85 3.69
CA LYS A 66 -6.84 -11.63 2.83
C LYS A 66 -6.35 -11.73 1.40
N SER A 67 -5.70 -10.70 0.88
CA SER A 67 -5.14 -10.73 -0.47
C SER A 67 -3.77 -11.43 -0.51
N HIS A 68 -3.35 -11.90 -1.68
CA HIS A 68 -2.00 -12.44 -1.87
C HIS A 68 -0.91 -11.43 -1.51
N LEU A 69 -1.12 -10.15 -1.84
CA LEU A 69 -0.21 -9.08 -1.45
C LEU A 69 -0.17 -8.92 0.07
N ASP A 70 -1.31 -8.91 0.75
CA ASP A 70 -1.38 -8.72 2.20
C ASP A 70 -0.60 -9.83 2.93
N LEU A 71 -0.80 -11.08 2.51
CA LEU A 71 -0.07 -12.24 3.05
C LEU A 71 1.43 -12.11 2.78
N SER A 72 1.82 -11.64 1.60
CA SER A 72 3.21 -11.39 1.25
C SER A 72 3.83 -10.26 2.08
N ILE A 73 3.11 -9.16 2.31
CA ILE A 73 3.53 -8.06 3.18
C ILE A 73 3.71 -8.55 4.61
N LYS A 74 2.81 -9.39 5.11
CA LYS A 74 2.93 -9.99 6.45
C LYS A 74 4.19 -10.86 6.58
N ASN A 75 4.50 -11.64 5.54
CA ASN A 75 5.64 -12.56 5.56
C ASN A 75 6.99 -11.85 5.37
N HIS A 76 7.08 -10.93 4.43
CA HIS A 76 8.34 -10.25 4.06
C HIS A 76 8.53 -8.89 4.75
N LYS A 77 7.49 -8.39 5.43
CA LYS A 77 7.47 -7.11 6.17
C LYS A 77 7.78 -5.91 5.26
N ILE A 78 7.83 -4.74 5.87
CA ILE A 78 8.18 -3.49 5.19
C ILE A 78 9.70 -3.37 5.11
N TYR A 79 10.18 -2.75 4.03
CA TYR A 79 11.59 -2.45 3.80
C TYR A 79 12.16 -1.61 4.94
N ASP A 80 13.33 -2.01 5.41
CA ASP A 80 14.17 -1.28 6.36
C ASP A 80 15.62 -1.45 5.90
N LYS A 81 16.33 -0.34 5.69
CA LYS A 81 17.69 -0.36 5.14
C LYS A 81 18.69 -1.12 6.02
N ASP A 82 18.46 -1.18 7.33
CA ASP A 82 19.39 -1.77 8.31
C ASP A 82 18.93 -3.16 8.74
N LYS A 83 17.61 -3.40 8.78
CA LYS A 83 17.01 -4.63 9.35
C LYS A 83 16.36 -5.55 8.32
N ASN A 84 15.90 -5.02 7.19
CA ASN A 84 15.12 -5.78 6.21
C ASN A 84 15.20 -5.18 4.79
N THR A 85 16.34 -5.41 4.13
CA THR A 85 16.60 -4.85 2.80
C THR A 85 15.75 -5.48 1.69
N GLY A 86 15.17 -6.67 1.92
CA GLY A 86 14.27 -7.37 0.99
C GLY A 86 12.77 -7.16 1.24
N GLY A 87 12.43 -6.29 2.20
CA GLY A 87 11.04 -5.95 2.53
C GLY A 87 10.33 -5.14 1.46
N TRP A 88 9.01 -5.03 1.60
CA TRP A 88 8.17 -4.24 0.70
C TRP A 88 8.36 -2.74 0.88
N ARG A 89 8.58 -2.03 -0.21
CA ARG A 89 8.52 -0.58 -0.31
C ARG A 89 7.17 -0.17 -0.89
N PHE A 90 6.72 1.01 -0.50
CA PHE A 90 5.46 1.58 -0.96
C PHE A 90 5.69 2.95 -1.57
N MET A 91 5.03 3.22 -2.70
CA MET A 91 5.07 4.51 -3.38
C MET A 91 3.68 4.88 -3.90
N VAL A 92 3.38 6.18 -3.93
CA VAL A 92 2.24 6.71 -4.68
C VAL A 92 2.76 7.12 -6.05
N LEU A 93 2.24 6.48 -7.10
CA LEU A 93 2.65 6.76 -8.48
C LEU A 93 1.96 8.03 -9.00
N GLU A 94 0.65 8.14 -8.72
CA GLU A 94 -0.17 9.22 -9.25
C GLU A 94 -1.40 9.46 -8.38
N THR A 95 -1.84 10.71 -8.27
CA THR A 95 -3.17 11.04 -7.75
C THR A 95 -4.07 11.47 -8.90
N CYS A 96 -5.28 10.93 -8.98
CA CYS A 96 -6.25 11.26 -10.01
C CYS A 96 -7.67 11.14 -9.46
N ASP A 97 -8.64 11.71 -10.16
CA ASP A 97 -10.06 11.57 -9.81
C ASP A 97 -10.51 10.10 -9.85
N GLU A 98 -11.50 9.75 -9.03
CA GLU A 98 -11.99 8.36 -8.95
C GLU A 98 -12.44 7.78 -10.30
N SER A 99 -12.96 8.63 -11.19
CA SER A 99 -13.39 8.26 -12.54
C SER A 99 -12.24 7.85 -13.47
N LEU A 100 -11.00 8.23 -13.15
CA LEU A 100 -9.80 7.95 -13.94
C LEU A 100 -8.99 6.76 -13.40
N LEU A 101 -9.35 6.21 -12.24
CA LEU A 101 -8.57 5.16 -11.58
C LEU A 101 -8.38 3.91 -12.45
N ASP A 102 -9.43 3.48 -13.16
CA ASP A 102 -9.35 2.29 -14.00
C ASP A 102 -8.43 2.53 -15.21
N HIS A 103 -8.52 3.71 -15.82
CA HIS A 103 -7.70 4.07 -16.97
C HIS A 103 -6.22 4.19 -16.59
N ASN A 104 -5.92 4.90 -15.49
CA ASN A 104 -4.54 5.19 -15.10
C ASN A 104 -3.85 3.94 -14.56
N GLU A 105 -4.56 3.08 -13.80
CA GLU A 105 -4.01 1.79 -13.35
C GLU A 105 -3.48 0.95 -14.53
N GLN A 106 -4.23 0.88 -15.62
CA GLN A 106 -3.84 0.14 -16.82
C GLN A 106 -2.60 0.71 -17.53
N MET A 107 -2.24 1.97 -17.30
CA MET A 107 -0.99 2.53 -17.82
C MET A 107 0.25 1.98 -17.11
N TYR A 108 0.13 1.61 -15.84
CA TYR A 108 1.23 1.14 -15.00
C TYR A 108 1.35 -0.38 -14.88
N ILE A 109 0.38 -1.14 -15.42
CA ILE A 109 0.39 -2.62 -15.40
C ILE A 109 1.04 -3.23 -16.66
N LYS A 110 1.46 -2.41 -17.63
CA LYS A 110 2.00 -2.86 -18.92
C LYS A 110 3.42 -3.41 -18.85
#